data_AF-A0A3S2L017-F1
#
_entry.id   AF-A0A3S2L017-F1
#
_cell.length_a   1.000
_cell.length_b   1.000
_cell.length_c   1.000
_cell.angle_alpha   90.00
_cell.angle_beta   90.00
_cell.angle_gamma   90.00
#
_symmetry.space_group_name_H-M   'P 1'
#
loop_
_entity.id
_entity.type
_entity.pdbx_description
1 polymer ?
#
loop_
_entity_poly.entity_id
_entity_poly.type
_entity_poly.pdbx_seq_one_letter_code
_entity_poly.pdbx_strand_id
1 'polypeptide(L)'
;LVVYNRKLKTSRLYALSKTPLKLLLDNKVDFSGNRVKSVRNDGAQITVKLADRSTFGNSSISMVFDSKSLDLRRWSITDEKGLTTTVNISNVKQGVRAPEGTFVIDYTANREFNTTTK
;
A
#
# COMPACT_ATOMS: atom_id res chain seq x y z
N LEU A 1 -1.69 7.05 -8.28
CA LEU A 1 -2.14 7.44 -6.93
C LEU A 1 -2.35 8.94 -6.91
N VAL A 2 -3.46 9.43 -6.39
CA VAL A 2 -3.64 10.86 -6.06
C VAL A 2 -3.47 11.04 -4.56
N VAL A 3 -2.68 12.03 -4.16
CA VAL A 3 -2.56 12.47 -2.78
C VAL A 3 -3.16 13.86 -2.67
N TYR A 4 -4.27 13.95 -1.93
CA TYR A 4 -4.91 15.22 -1.61
C TYR A 4 -4.40 15.74 -0.27
N ASN A 5 -3.69 16.87 -0.29
CA ASN A 5 -3.25 17.54 0.91
C ASN A 5 -4.14 18.75 1.19
N ARG A 6 -5.08 18.57 2.12
CA ARG A 6 -6.04 19.61 2.54
C ARG A 6 -5.36 20.85 3.12
N LYS A 7 -4.30 20.68 3.91
CA LYS A 7 -3.60 21.78 4.58
C LYS A 7 -2.89 22.67 3.57
N LEU A 8 -2.24 22.04 2.58
CA LEU A 8 -1.47 22.76 1.56
C LEU A 8 -2.32 23.12 0.33
N LYS A 9 -3.60 22.73 0.29
CA LYS A 9 -4.45 22.83 -0.90
C LYS A 9 -3.73 22.36 -2.17
N THR A 10 -3.14 21.17 -2.11
CA THR A 10 -2.52 20.53 -3.29
C THR A 10 -3.12 19.17 -3.56
N SER A 11 -3.12 18.75 -4.84
CA SER A 11 -3.59 17.44 -5.26
C SER A 11 -2.60 16.84 -6.24
N ARG A 12 -1.73 15.92 -5.79
CA ARG A 12 -0.58 15.46 -6.59
C ARG A 12 -0.73 14.03 -7.07
N LEU A 13 -0.30 13.80 -8.31
CA LEU A 13 -0.23 12.47 -8.90
C LEU A 13 1.14 11.83 -8.67
N TYR A 14 1.13 10.59 -8.20
CA TYR A 14 2.30 9.77 -7.99
C TYR A 14 2.14 8.41 -8.69
N ALA A 15 3.24 7.92 -9.26
CA ALA A 15 3.32 6.59 -9.85
C ALA A 15 3.25 5.54 -8.73
N LEU A 16 2.06 4.92 -8.57
CA LEU A 16 1.86 3.84 -7.60
C LEU A 16 2.80 2.66 -7.88
N SER A 17 3.13 2.42 -9.16
CA SER A 17 4.04 1.37 -9.59
C SER A 17 5.43 1.43 -8.96
N LYS A 18 5.85 2.60 -8.46
CA LYS A 18 7.15 2.81 -7.83
C LYS A 18 7.12 2.72 -6.31
N THR A 19 6.00 2.32 -5.70
CA THR A 19 5.88 2.18 -4.25
C THR A 19 5.55 0.74 -3.87
N PRO A 20 6.11 0.20 -2.76
CA PRO A 20 5.77 -1.14 -2.32
C PRO A 20 4.28 -1.32 -1.98
N LEU A 21 3.55 -0.22 -1.73
CA LEU A 21 2.11 -0.23 -1.52
C LEU A 21 1.34 -0.81 -2.70
N LYS A 22 1.88 -0.77 -3.93
CA LYS A 22 1.28 -1.43 -5.10
C LYS A 22 0.96 -2.90 -4.83
N LEU A 23 1.83 -3.62 -4.13
CA LEU A 23 1.65 -5.04 -3.84
C LEU A 23 0.40 -5.32 -3.00
N LEU A 24 -0.03 -4.37 -2.17
CA LEU A 24 -1.24 -4.49 -1.35
C LEU A 24 -2.52 -4.08 -2.09
N LEU A 25 -2.39 -3.27 -3.15
CA LEU A 25 -3.52 -2.72 -3.91
C LEU A 25 -3.82 -3.51 -5.19
N ASP A 26 -2.92 -4.39 -5.60
CA ASP A 26 -3.16 -5.27 -6.75
C ASP A 26 -4.21 -6.32 -6.41
N ASN A 27 -5.06 -6.66 -7.40
CA ASN A 27 -6.15 -7.63 -7.24
C ASN A 27 -5.70 -9.01 -6.74
N LYS A 28 -4.44 -9.36 -6.99
CA LYS A 28 -3.79 -10.56 -6.49
C LYS A 28 -2.41 -10.18 -5.99
N VAL A 29 -2.11 -10.52 -4.73
CA VAL A 29 -0.76 -10.41 -4.20
C VAL A 29 0.03 -11.61 -4.71
N ASP A 30 0.90 -11.37 -5.68
CA ASP A 30 1.78 -12.41 -6.21
C ASP A 30 3.05 -12.53 -5.35
N PHE A 31 3.13 -13.63 -4.60
CA PHE A 31 4.29 -14.02 -3.81
C PHE A 31 5.29 -14.89 -4.60
N SER A 32 5.08 -15.09 -5.90
CA SER A 32 5.96 -15.93 -6.72
C SER A 32 7.27 -15.23 -7.12
N GLY A 33 8.26 -16.05 -7.51
CA GLY A 33 9.58 -15.60 -7.96
C GLY A 33 10.50 -15.11 -6.82
N ASN A 34 11.52 -14.33 -7.17
CA ASN A 34 12.60 -13.92 -6.24
C ASN A 34 12.22 -12.75 -5.30
N ARG A 35 10.93 -12.46 -5.18
CA ARG A 35 10.39 -11.33 -4.38
C ARG A 35 10.26 -11.67 -2.90
N VAL A 36 9.92 -12.92 -2.57
CA VAL A 36 9.84 -13.37 -1.18
C VAL A 36 11.24 -13.49 -0.59
N LYS A 37 11.49 -12.76 0.49
CA LYS A 37 12.75 -12.80 1.24
C LYS A 37 12.68 -13.71 2.45
N SER A 38 11.51 -13.78 3.08
CA SER A 38 11.31 -14.66 4.21
C SER A 38 9.82 -14.87 4.48
N VAL A 39 9.48 -16.07 4.93
CA VAL A 39 8.20 -16.38 5.56
C VAL A 39 8.50 -16.91 6.96
N ARG A 40 7.85 -16.36 7.98
CA ARG A 40 7.92 -16.86 9.36
C ARG A 40 6.53 -17.15 9.87
N ASN A 41 6.37 -18.24 10.59
CA ASN A 41 5.14 -18.59 11.28
C ASN A 41 5.48 -18.87 12.75
N ASP A 42 4.86 -18.14 13.66
CA ASP A 42 5.06 -18.27 15.12
C ASP A 42 3.87 -18.96 15.81
N GLY A 43 2.97 -19.56 15.03
CA GLY A 43 1.76 -20.24 15.50
C GLY A 43 0.53 -19.33 15.50
N ALA A 44 0.66 -18.08 15.94
CA ALA A 44 -0.44 -17.11 15.95
C ALA A 44 -0.46 -16.22 14.70
N GLN A 45 0.71 -15.95 14.13
CA GLN A 45 0.89 -15.01 13.04
C GLN A 45 1.80 -15.59 11.96
N ILE A 46 1.52 -15.18 10.72
CA ILE A 46 2.36 -15.44 9.57
C ILE A 46 2.94 -14.11 9.11
N THR A 47 4.26 -13.98 9.12
CA THR A 47 4.97 -12.81 8.61
C THR A 47 5.59 -13.12 7.26
N VAL A 48 5.23 -12.34 6.24
CA VAL A 48 5.78 -12.44 4.89
C VAL A 48 6.54 -11.18 4.55
N LYS A 49 7.83 -11.30 4.26
CA LYS A 49 8.67 -10.19 3.80
C LYS A 49 8.92 -10.30 2.31
N LEU A 50 8.62 -9.23 1.59
CA LEU A 50 8.85 -9.07 0.16
C LEU A 50 9.87 -7.95 -0.10
N ALA A 51 10.74 -8.15 -1.08
CA ALA A 51 11.57 -7.10 -1.65
C ALA A 51 11.83 -7.38 -3.13
N ASP A 52 11.59 -6.38 -3.97
CA ASP A 52 11.83 -6.44 -5.41
C ASP A 52 12.66 -5.23 -5.84
N ARG A 53 13.97 -5.46 -6.05
CA ARG A 53 14.90 -4.42 -6.49
C ARG A 53 14.59 -3.85 -7.86
N SER A 54 13.97 -4.64 -8.74
CA SER A 54 13.63 -4.19 -10.09
C SER A 54 12.43 -3.23 -10.09
N THR A 55 11.52 -3.36 -9.13
CA THR A 55 10.27 -2.60 -9.09
C THR A 55 10.29 -1.47 -8.05
N PHE A 56 10.84 -1.69 -6.87
CA PHE A 56 10.79 -0.74 -5.75
C PHE A 56 12.19 -0.39 -5.19
N GLY A 57 13.26 -0.70 -5.92
CA GLY A 57 14.63 -0.40 -5.49
C GLY A 57 15.01 -1.11 -4.19
N ASN A 58 15.70 -0.43 -3.28
CA ASN A 58 16.14 -1.03 -2.02
C ASN A 58 15.07 -1.06 -0.92
N SER A 59 13.83 -0.72 -1.24
CA SER A 59 12.72 -0.80 -0.30
C SER A 59 12.21 -2.23 -0.10
N SER A 60 11.51 -2.46 1.00
CA SER A 60 10.89 -3.75 1.32
C SER A 60 9.54 -3.56 2.01
N ILE A 61 8.69 -4.57 1.93
CA ILE A 61 7.42 -4.64 2.64
C ILE A 61 7.36 -5.90 3.48
N SER A 62 6.89 -5.77 4.71
CA SER A 62 6.60 -6.88 5.62
C SER A 62 5.11 -6.87 5.94
N MET A 63 4.45 -8.01 5.76
CA MET A 63 3.03 -8.19 6.03
C MET A 63 2.87 -9.22 7.12
N VAL A 64 1.94 -8.94 8.04
CA VAL A 64 1.61 -9.82 9.15
C VAL A 64 0.16 -10.23 9.01
N PHE A 65 -0.05 -11.53 8.94
CA PHE A 65 -1.35 -12.17 8.80
C PHE A 65 -1.69 -12.95 10.07
N ASP A 66 -2.98 -13.03 10.36
CA ASP A 66 -3.52 -14.00 11.32
C ASP A 66 -3.30 -15.42 10.79
N SER A 67 -2.73 -16.33 11.57
CA SER A 67 -2.42 -17.68 11.06
C SER A 67 -3.66 -18.54 10.78
N LYS A 68 -4.80 -18.22 11.40
CA LYS A 68 -6.05 -18.97 11.26
C LYS A 68 -6.94 -18.40 10.16
N SER A 69 -7.16 -17.09 10.16
CA SER A 69 -8.04 -16.44 9.17
C SER A 69 -7.30 -15.97 7.91
N LEU A 70 -5.97 -15.88 7.95
CA LEU A 70 -5.13 -15.26 6.91
C LEU A 70 -5.48 -13.79 6.66
N ASP A 71 -6.19 -13.13 7.58
CA ASP A 71 -6.46 -11.70 7.50
C ASP A 71 -5.17 -10.90 7.66
N LEU A 72 -4.95 -9.91 6.80
CA LEU A 72 -3.86 -8.95 6.96
C LEU A 72 -4.14 -8.07 8.18
N ARG A 73 -3.29 -8.15 9.21
CA ARG A 73 -3.38 -7.38 10.46
C ARG A 73 -2.48 -6.14 10.45
N ARG A 74 -1.36 -6.21 9.76
CA ARG A 74 -0.36 -5.15 9.73
C ARG A 74 0.49 -5.23 8.48
N TRP A 75 0.92 -4.08 7.99
CA TRP A 75 2.03 -4.02 7.05
C TRP A 75 3.02 -2.94 7.44
N SER A 76 4.28 -3.16 7.11
CA SER A 76 5.38 -2.21 7.30
C SER A 76 6.15 -2.06 6.00
N ILE A 77 6.37 -0.83 5.54
CA ILE A 77 7.29 -0.51 4.44
C ILE A 77 8.55 0.08 5.01
N THR A 78 9.70 -0.45 4.61
CA THR A 78 11.01 0.15 4.86
C THR A 78 11.52 0.71 3.54
N ASP A 79 11.84 2.01 3.50
CA ASP A 79 12.37 2.67 2.30
C ASP A 79 13.89 2.46 2.14
N GLU A 80 14.47 3.02 1.08
CA GLU A 80 15.89 2.87 0.76
C GLU A 80 16.82 3.55 1.79
N LYS A 81 16.28 4.47 2.61
CA LYS A 81 17.00 5.14 3.70
C LYS A 81 16.90 4.36 5.01
N GLY A 82 16.20 3.22 5.02
CA GLY A 82 15.95 2.42 6.21
C GLY A 82 14.81 2.91 7.08
N LEU A 83 14.08 3.96 6.65
CA LEU A 83 12.94 4.47 7.41
C LEU A 83 11.76 3.54 7.25
N THR A 84 11.12 3.19 8.38
CA THR A 84 10.02 2.24 8.41
C THR A 84 8.70 2.92 8.76
N THR A 85 7.72 2.79 7.87
CA THR A 85 6.32 3.19 8.12
C THR A 85 5.49 1.93 8.37
N THR A 86 4.75 1.89 9.48
CA THR A 86 3.91 0.74 9.85
C THR A 86 2.46 1.16 9.93
N VAL A 87 1.57 0.35 9.35
CA VAL A 87 0.13 0.52 9.40
C VAL A 87 -0.49 -0.71 10.06
N ASN A 88 -1.29 -0.48 11.09
CA ASN A 88 -2.09 -1.52 11.75
C ASN A 88 -3.52 -1.46 11.23
N ILE A 89 -4.11 -2.63 10.97
CA ILE A 89 -5.46 -2.78 10.44
C ILE A 89 -6.32 -3.39 11.54
N SER A 90 -7.41 -2.70 11.88
CA SER A 90 -8.36 -3.14 12.90
C SER A 90 -9.79 -2.88 12.43
N ASN A 91 -10.76 -3.53 13.08
CA ASN A 91 -12.20 -3.35 12.81
C ASN A 91 -12.59 -3.56 11.33
N VAL A 92 -11.98 -4.56 10.68
CA VAL A 92 -12.21 -4.86 9.27
C VAL A 92 -13.66 -5.33 9.08
N LYS A 93 -14.36 -4.72 8.12
CA LYS A 93 -15.67 -5.16 7.64
C LYS A 93 -15.54 -5.64 6.21
N GLN A 94 -15.80 -6.92 5.99
CA GLN A 94 -15.79 -7.54 4.66
C GLN A 94 -17.18 -7.47 4.02
N GLY A 95 -17.24 -7.54 2.68
CA GLY A 95 -18.51 -7.56 1.94
C GLY A 95 -19.27 -6.22 1.92
N VAL A 96 -18.67 -5.13 2.40
CA VAL A 96 -19.29 -3.80 2.37
C VAL A 96 -19.25 -3.25 0.94
N ARG A 97 -20.39 -2.80 0.43
CA ARG A 97 -20.45 -2.09 -0.87
C ARG A 97 -19.93 -0.67 -0.69
N ALA A 98 -18.83 -0.34 -1.36
CA ALA A 98 -18.42 1.05 -1.52
C ALA A 98 -19.38 1.73 -2.52
N PRO A 99 -19.85 2.97 -2.27
CA PRO A 99 -20.62 3.74 -3.24
C PRO A 99 -19.89 3.84 -4.58
N GLU A 100 -20.64 3.88 -5.68
CA GLU A 100 -20.06 4.13 -7.00
C GLU A 100 -19.32 5.46 -7.01
N GLY A 101 -18.18 5.51 -7.70
CA GLY A 101 -17.32 6.70 -7.72
C GLY A 101 -16.34 6.83 -6.56
N THR A 102 -16.45 6.04 -5.47
CA THR A 102 -15.56 6.17 -4.28
C THR A 102 -14.07 6.11 -4.62
N PHE A 103 -13.71 5.30 -5.62
CA PHE A 103 -12.33 5.12 -6.07
C PHE A 103 -12.06 5.72 -7.46
N VAL A 104 -12.99 6.53 -7.98
CA VAL A 104 -12.78 7.25 -9.25
C VAL A 104 -11.96 8.50 -8.98
N ILE A 105 -10.90 8.67 -9.75
CA ILE A 105 -10.06 9.86 -9.69
C ILE A 105 -10.56 10.85 -10.74
N ASP A 106 -10.98 12.03 -10.29
CA ASP A 106 -11.22 13.16 -11.19
C ASP A 106 -9.91 13.87 -11.53
N TYR A 107 -9.37 13.55 -12.70
CA TYR A 107 -8.12 14.13 -13.20
C TYR A 107 -8.27 15.58 -13.68
N THR A 108 -9.48 16.01 -14.03
CA THR A 108 -9.75 17.38 -14.45
C THR A 108 -9.75 18.28 -13.22
N ALA A 109 -10.53 17.93 -12.20
CA ALA A 109 -10.55 18.65 -10.92
C ALA A 109 -9.18 18.65 -10.23
N ASN A 110 -8.42 17.53 -10.32
CA ASN A 110 -7.05 17.48 -9.82
C ASN A 110 -6.16 18.54 -10.47
N ARG A 111 -6.25 18.71 -11.80
CA ARG A 111 -5.46 19.72 -12.53
C ARG A 111 -5.85 21.13 -12.12
N GLU A 112 -7.15 21.43 -12.14
CA GLU A 112 -7.69 22.74 -11.81
C GLU A 112 -7.28 23.18 -10.40
N PHE A 113 -7.39 22.28 -9.42
CA PHE A 113 -7.02 22.57 -8.03
C PHE A 113 -5.55 23.00 -7.87
N ASN A 114 -4.65 22.46 -8.70
CA ASN A 114 -3.24 22.85 -8.66
C ASN A 114 -2.96 24.15 -9.44
N THR A 115 -3.82 24.56 -10.37
CA THR A 115 -3.64 25.80 -11.15
C THR A 115 -4.17 27.04 -10.45
N THR A 116 -5.27 26.92 -9.69
CA THR A 116 -5.90 28.08 -8.99
C THR A 116 -5.18 28.50 -7.71
N THR A 117 -4.11 27.79 -7.33
CA THR A 117 -3.30 28.08 -6.13
C THR A 117 -2.04 28.89 -6.46
N LYS A 118 -2.01 29.56 -7.62
CA LYS A 118 -0.98 30.56 -7.96
C LYS A 118 -1.49 31.97 -7.68
#